data_AF-A0A8C3DAK5-F1
#
_entry.id   AF-A0A8C3DAK5-F1
#
_cell.length_a   1.000
_cell.length_b   1.000
_cell.length_c   1.000
_cell.angle_alpha   90.00
_cell.angle_beta   90.00
_cell.angle_gamma   90.00
#
_symmetry.space_group_name_H-M   'P 1'
#
loop_
_entity.id
_entity.type
_entity.pdbx_description
1 polymer ?
#
loop_
_entity_poly.entity_id
_entity_poly.type
_entity_poly.pdbx_seq_one_letter_code
_entity_poly.pdbx_strand_id
1 'polypeptide(L)'
;MVGSSETGKEPWRGRYYRLEEVQKHNNSQSTWIIIHHRIYDVTKFLDEHPGGEEVLREQAGGDATENFEDVGHSTDARAMSESFIVGELHPDDRAKLQKPTETLITTAQSTSSSWSNWVIPAIAAIIVALMYRSYMSE
;
A
#
# COMPACT_ATOMS: atom_id res chain seq x y z
N MET A 1 26.05 -20.79 34.60
CA MET A 1 24.71 -20.46 34.07
C MET A 1 24.48 -18.99 34.43
N VAL A 2 24.84 -18.08 33.52
CA VAL A 2 24.65 -16.63 33.69
C VAL A 2 23.26 -16.30 33.19
N GLY A 3 22.43 -15.72 34.07
CA GLY A 3 21.16 -15.12 33.70
C GLY A 3 21.34 -13.68 33.24
N SER A 4 20.48 -13.28 32.30
CA SER A 4 20.01 -11.92 32.02
C SER A 4 18.65 -12.11 31.31
N SER A 5 17.50 -12.20 31.96
CA SER A 5 16.68 -11.05 32.39
C SER A 5 16.99 -9.78 31.60
N GLU A 6 16.21 -9.53 30.56
CA GLU A 6 15.43 -8.29 30.38
C GLU A 6 14.77 -8.34 29.00
N THR A 7 13.45 -8.47 29.00
CA THR A 7 12.63 -8.11 27.85
C THR A 7 12.91 -6.65 27.51
N GLY A 8 13.78 -6.39 26.53
CA GLY A 8 13.76 -5.13 25.80
C GLY A 8 12.43 -5.11 25.04
N LYS A 9 11.36 -4.64 25.69
CA LYS A 9 10.07 -4.45 25.05
C LYS A 9 10.29 -3.41 23.98
N GLU A 10 10.52 -3.85 22.74
CA GLU A 10 10.62 -2.93 21.62
C GLU A 10 9.38 -2.03 21.69
N PRO A 11 9.52 -0.72 21.89
CA PRO A 11 8.42 0.13 22.32
C PRO A 11 7.32 0.22 21.26
N TRP A 12 7.62 -0.23 20.04
CA TRP A 12 6.74 -0.34 18.90
C TRP A 12 5.89 -1.63 18.89
N ARG A 13 6.26 -2.68 19.62
CA ARG A 13 5.49 -3.94 19.66
C ARG A 13 4.09 -3.71 20.21
N GLY A 14 3.08 -4.12 19.45
CA GLY A 14 1.66 -3.91 19.77
C GLY A 14 1.08 -2.58 19.31
N ARG A 15 1.88 -1.72 18.65
CA ARG A 15 1.35 -0.57 17.91
C ARG A 15 1.03 -0.97 16.49
N TYR A 16 -0.24 -0.88 16.13
CA TYR A 16 -0.71 -1.14 14.77
C TYR A 16 -1.18 0.16 14.13
N TYR A 17 -0.75 0.40 12.90
CA TYR A 17 -1.24 1.52 12.10
C TYR A 17 -1.92 1.00 10.83
N ARG A 18 -2.92 1.74 10.36
CA ARG A 18 -3.62 1.44 9.10
C ARG A 18 -2.87 1.99 7.92
N LEU A 19 -3.04 1.40 6.74
CA LEU A 19 -2.41 1.87 5.51
C LEU A 19 -2.79 3.33 5.20
N GLU A 20 -4.05 3.71 5.46
CA GLU A 20 -4.55 5.09 5.29
C GLU A 20 -3.82 6.09 6.20
N GLU A 21 -3.36 5.66 7.38
CA GLU A 21 -2.61 6.51 8.28
C GLU A 21 -1.17 6.67 7.79
N VAL A 22 -0.52 5.57 7.41
CA VAL A 22 0.85 5.59 6.87
C VAL A 22 0.93 6.49 5.63
N GLN A 23 -0.07 6.44 4.74
CA GLN A 23 -0.14 7.30 3.55
C GLN A 23 -0.20 8.80 3.85
N LYS A 24 -0.66 9.22 5.04
CA LYS A 24 -0.62 10.64 5.43
C LYS A 24 0.79 11.11 5.80
N HIS A 25 1.66 10.16 6.16
CA HIS A 25 3.07 10.39 6.49
C HIS A 25 3.94 10.24 5.23
N ASN A 26 3.63 11.06 4.22
CA ASN A 26 4.35 11.13 2.93
C ASN A 26 5.06 12.48 2.71
N ASN A 27 5.33 13.23 3.78
CA ASN A 27 5.89 14.58 3.71
C ASN A 27 7.34 14.58 4.20
N SER A 28 8.15 15.56 3.79
CA SER A 28 9.56 15.67 4.22
C SER A 28 9.76 15.77 5.74
N GLN A 29 8.73 16.15 6.50
CA GLN A 29 8.78 16.23 7.96
C GLN A 29 8.23 14.97 8.66
N SER A 30 7.63 14.04 7.92
CA SER A 30 7.07 12.78 8.42
C SER A 30 6.98 11.81 7.25
N THR A 31 8.03 11.01 7.07
CA THR A 31 8.15 9.99 6.01
C THR A 31 8.15 8.62 6.64
N TRP A 32 7.06 7.89 6.47
CA TRP A 32 6.95 6.51 6.92
C TRP A 32 6.93 5.57 5.73
N ILE A 33 7.61 4.44 5.86
CA ILE A 33 7.65 3.39 4.85
C ILE A 33 7.32 2.05 5.48
N ILE A 34 6.74 1.14 4.67
CA ILE A 34 6.41 -0.20 5.09
C ILE A 34 7.44 -1.16 4.48
N ILE A 35 8.11 -1.94 5.32
CA ILE A 35 9.01 -3.01 4.87
C ILE A 35 8.62 -4.28 5.63
N HIS A 36 8.34 -5.38 4.92
CA HIS A 36 7.93 -6.66 5.51
C HIS A 36 6.76 -6.53 6.49
N HIS A 37 5.77 -5.69 6.17
CA HIS A 37 4.61 -5.33 7.01
C HIS A 37 4.92 -4.62 8.34
N ARG A 38 6.16 -4.13 8.53
CA ARG A 38 6.56 -3.27 9.64
C ARG A 38 6.68 -1.84 9.15
N ILE A 39 6.39 -0.89 10.02
CA ILE A 39 6.35 0.54 9.70
C ILE A 39 7.60 1.18 10.28
N TYR A 40 8.36 1.83 9.40
CA TYR A 40 9.62 2.48 9.70
C TYR A 40 9.46 3.99 9.54
N ASP A 41 9.87 4.74 10.55
CA ASP A 41 9.95 6.19 10.48
C ASP A 41 11.36 6.59 10.03
N VAL A 42 11.49 6.89 8.74
CA VAL A 42 12.75 7.27 8.10
C VAL A 42 12.92 8.78 7.99
N THR A 43 12.04 9.58 8.62
CA THR A 43 12.04 11.04 8.52
C THR A 43 13.41 11.66 8.80
N LYS A 44 14.09 11.19 9.86
CA LYS A 44 15.42 11.69 10.24
C LYS A 44 16.55 11.10 9.39
N PHE A 45 16.27 9.99 8.72
CA PHE A 45 17.23 9.22 7.95
C PHE A 45 17.25 9.59 6.46
N LEU A 46 16.33 10.47 6.01
CA LEU A 46 16.24 10.91 4.61
C LEU A 46 17.59 11.40 4.06
N ASP A 47 18.22 12.36 4.74
CA ASP A 47 19.53 12.93 4.37
C ASP A 47 20.71 11.99 4.66
N GLU A 48 20.55 11.06 5.60
CA GLU A 48 21.61 10.11 5.96
C GLU A 48 21.61 8.85 5.08
N HIS A 49 20.58 8.67 4.25
CA HIS A 49 20.45 7.51 3.39
C HIS A 49 21.50 7.53 2.26
N PRO A 50 22.40 6.53 2.17
CA PRO A 50 23.45 6.51 1.15
C PRO A 50 22.93 6.47 -0.30
N GLY A 51 21.70 6.00 -0.50
CA GLY A 51 21.02 5.98 -1.81
C GLY A 51 20.27 7.28 -2.16
N GLY A 52 20.29 8.28 -1.27
CA GLY A 52 19.58 9.56 -1.40
C GLY A 52 18.16 9.54 -0.83
N GLU A 53 17.63 10.73 -0.52
CA GLU A 53 16.28 10.88 0.05
C GLU A 53 15.16 10.58 -0.97
N GLU A 54 15.42 10.80 -2.27
CA GLU A 54 14.43 10.70 -3.35
C GLU A 54 13.77 9.31 -3.35
N VAL A 55 14.58 8.25 -3.29
CA VAL A 55 14.09 6.86 -3.33
C VAL A 55 13.27 6.50 -2.09
N LEU A 56 13.53 7.11 -0.95
CA LEU A 56 12.72 6.93 0.27
C LEU A 56 11.40 7.70 0.16
N ARG A 57 11.44 8.89 -0.46
CA ARG A 57 10.28 9.76 -0.63
C ARG A 57 9.31 9.22 -1.67
N GLU A 58 9.80 8.61 -2.74
CA GLU A 58 8.98 7.93 -3.75
C GLU A 58 8.18 6.77 -3.15
N GLN A 59 8.73 6.10 -2.13
CA GLN A 59 8.07 4.99 -1.42
C GLN A 59 7.37 5.45 -0.13
N ALA A 60 7.33 6.75 0.13
CA ALA A 60 6.73 7.30 1.34
C ALA A 60 5.23 7.04 1.37
N GLY A 61 4.73 6.57 2.51
CA GLY A 61 3.34 6.21 2.70
C GLY A 61 2.95 4.85 2.12
N GLY A 62 3.89 4.10 1.54
CA GLY A 62 3.64 2.84 0.84
C GLY A 62 4.48 1.66 1.32
N ASP A 63 4.35 0.54 0.62
CA ASP A 63 5.19 -0.64 0.79
C ASP A 63 6.44 -0.54 -0.09
N ALA A 64 7.59 -0.47 0.57
CA ALA A 64 8.90 -0.39 -0.04
C ALA A 64 9.65 -1.73 0.02
N THR A 65 8.96 -2.84 0.34
CA THR A 65 9.59 -4.14 0.59
C THR A 65 10.33 -4.63 -0.65
N GLU A 66 9.71 -4.49 -1.83
CA GLU A 66 10.30 -4.90 -3.10
C GLU A 66 11.58 -4.11 -3.40
N ASN A 67 11.51 -2.78 -3.36
CA ASN A 67 12.67 -1.90 -3.57
C ASN A 67 13.80 -2.18 -2.55
N PHE A 68 13.45 -2.44 -1.29
CA PHE A 68 14.44 -2.71 -0.24
C PHE A 68 15.20 -4.02 -0.48
N GLU A 69 14.50 -5.08 -0.92
CA GLU A 69 15.09 -6.37 -1.25
C GLU A 69 15.84 -6.35 -2.59
N ASP A 70 15.34 -5.63 -3.60
CA ASP A 70 15.97 -5.49 -4.92
C ASP A 70 17.35 -4.83 -4.83
N VAL A 71 17.47 -3.78 -4.01
CA VAL A 71 18.76 -3.10 -3.75
C VAL A 71 19.75 -4.01 -3.02
N GLY A 72 19.28 -4.98 -2.24
CA GLY A 72 20.14 -5.94 -1.54
C GLY A 72 20.94 -5.34 -0.38
N HIS A 73 20.27 -4.59 0.52
CA HIS A 73 20.90 -3.99 1.69
C HIS A 73 21.66 -5.01 2.57
N SER A 74 22.87 -4.63 3.00
CA SER A 74 23.71 -5.43 3.92
C SER A 74 23.00 -5.75 5.24
N THR A 75 23.43 -6.84 5.91
CA THR A 75 22.87 -7.25 7.20
C THR A 75 22.96 -6.16 8.28
N ASP A 76 24.02 -5.36 8.25
CA ASP A 76 24.19 -4.22 9.17
C ASP A 76 23.15 -3.12 8.93
N ALA A 77 22.90 -2.76 7.67
CA ALA A 77 21.86 -1.80 7.30
C ALA A 77 20.46 -2.30 7.68
N ARG A 78 20.22 -3.62 7.55
CA ARG A 78 18.98 -4.27 8.01
C ARG A 78 18.84 -4.19 9.53
N ALA A 79 19.90 -4.43 10.29
CA ALA A 79 19.86 -4.30 11.75
C ALA A 79 19.65 -2.83 12.18
N MET A 80 20.25 -1.89 11.46
CA MET A 80 20.06 -0.46 11.71
C MET A 80 18.62 -0.03 11.42
N SER A 81 17.99 -0.56 10.36
CA SER A 81 16.60 -0.24 10.04
C SER A 81 15.64 -0.63 11.18
N GLU A 82 15.91 -1.71 11.91
CA GLU A 82 15.09 -2.16 13.05
C GLU A 82 14.95 -1.10 14.17
N SER A 83 15.94 -0.22 14.31
CA SER A 83 15.89 0.88 15.29
C SER A 83 14.86 1.97 14.94
N PHE A 84 14.45 2.06 13.68
CA PHE A 84 13.48 3.04 13.18
C PHE A 84 12.04 2.50 13.15
N ILE A 85 11.81 1.29 13.65
CA ILE A 85 10.45 0.71 13.67
C ILE A 85 9.59 1.48 14.67
N VAL A 86 8.45 1.99 14.19
CA VAL A 86 7.43 2.67 15.01
C VAL A 86 6.22 1.79 15.31
N GLY A 87 5.98 0.77 14.48
CA GLY A 87 4.91 -0.20 14.70
C GLY A 87 4.80 -1.21 13.55
N GLU A 88 3.67 -1.91 13.52
CA GLU A 88 3.33 -2.88 12.49
C GLU A 88 2.09 -2.44 11.70
N LEU A 89 1.99 -2.88 10.45
CA LEU A 89 0.77 -2.68 9.67
C LEU A 89 -0.37 -3.52 10.23
N HIS A 90 -1.56 -2.92 10.32
CA HIS A 90 -2.79 -3.57 10.77
C HIS A 90 -3.08 -4.83 9.91
N PRO A 91 -3.49 -5.96 10.53
CA PRO A 91 -3.71 -7.22 9.80
C PRO A 91 -4.74 -7.10 8.66
N ASP A 92 -5.77 -6.27 8.81
CA ASP A 92 -6.75 -6.00 7.74
C ASP A 92 -6.13 -5.36 6.50
N ASP A 93 -5.11 -4.53 6.67
CA ASP A 93 -4.41 -3.86 5.56
C ASP A 93 -3.30 -4.73 4.96
N ARG A 94 -2.76 -5.70 5.71
CA ARG A 94 -1.83 -6.71 5.16
C ARG A 94 -2.46 -7.47 3.98
N ALA A 95 -3.76 -7.75 4.05
CA ALA A 95 -4.50 -8.40 2.97
C ALA A 95 -4.73 -7.47 1.75
N LYS A 96 -4.70 -6.15 1.96
CA LYS A 96 -4.82 -5.15 0.88
C LYS A 96 -3.49 -4.92 0.14
N LEU A 97 -2.34 -5.13 0.78
CA LEU A 97 -1.06 -5.05 0.06
C LEU A 97 -0.87 -6.22 -0.93
N GLN A 98 -1.47 -7.38 -0.64
CA GLN A 98 -1.44 -8.55 -1.53
C GLN A 98 -2.49 -8.51 -2.67
N LYS A 99 -3.46 -7.59 -2.59
CA LYS A 99 -4.50 -7.40 -3.59
C LYS A 99 -4.32 -6.01 -4.18
N PRO A 100 -3.92 -5.84 -5.45
CA PRO A 100 -3.67 -4.52 -6.02
C PRO A 100 -4.86 -3.59 -5.70
N THR A 101 -4.62 -2.65 -4.79
CA THR A 101 -5.66 -1.78 -4.26
C THR A 101 -5.85 -0.66 -5.27
N GLU A 102 -6.91 -0.81 -6.06
CA GLU A 102 -7.66 0.28 -6.67
C GLU A 102 -7.83 1.44 -5.67
N THR A 103 -7.11 2.54 -5.91
CA THR A 103 -7.46 3.85 -5.37
C THR A 103 -7.11 4.82 -6.50
N LEU A 104 -8.05 5.28 -7.31
CA LEU A 104 -8.82 6.51 -7.09
C LEU A 104 -9.98 6.57 -8.10
N ILE A 105 -11.16 6.06 -7.74
CA ILE A 105 -12.42 6.49 -8.37
C ILE A 105 -13.53 6.52 -7.29
N THR A 106 -13.41 7.46 -6.36
CA THR A 106 -14.62 7.98 -5.72
C THR A 106 -15.29 8.90 -6.73
N THR A 107 -16.15 8.31 -7.55
CA THR A 107 -17.43 8.83 -8.10
C THR A 107 -17.64 8.24 -9.49
N ALA A 108 -18.55 7.29 -9.58
CA ALA A 108 -19.03 6.61 -10.79
C ALA A 108 -18.02 5.70 -11.51
N GLN A 109 -17.80 4.49 -10.99
CA GLN A 109 -18.03 3.23 -11.73
C GLN A 109 -17.55 2.05 -10.89
N SER A 110 -18.50 1.31 -10.36
CA SER A 110 -18.30 0.10 -9.59
C SER A 110 -17.84 -1.06 -10.48
N THR A 111 -16.87 -1.83 -9.96
CA THR A 111 -16.57 -3.25 -10.24
C THR A 111 -15.83 -3.61 -11.53
N SER A 112 -14.52 -3.86 -11.38
CA SER A 112 -13.89 -5.00 -12.03
C SER A 112 -14.58 -6.30 -11.57
N SER A 113 -14.86 -7.24 -12.49
CA SER A 113 -15.09 -8.70 -12.31
C SER A 113 -16.21 -9.28 -13.19
N SER A 114 -15.87 -9.90 -14.32
CA SER A 114 -16.61 -10.96 -15.06
C SER A 114 -18.08 -10.80 -15.51
N TRP A 115 -18.82 -9.76 -15.14
CA TRP A 115 -20.24 -9.60 -15.54
C TRP A 115 -20.47 -8.63 -16.72
N SER A 116 -19.54 -7.69 -16.96
CA SER A 116 -19.72 -6.60 -17.93
C SER A 116 -19.69 -7.02 -19.40
N ASN A 117 -19.24 -8.25 -19.71
CA ASN A 117 -19.13 -8.71 -21.10
C ASN A 117 -20.49 -9.04 -21.74
N TRP A 118 -21.57 -9.16 -20.95
CA TRP A 118 -22.93 -9.42 -21.44
C TRP A 118 -23.82 -8.17 -21.42
N VAL A 119 -23.46 -7.17 -20.62
CA VAL A 119 -24.26 -5.95 -20.46
C VAL A 119 -24.19 -5.08 -21.72
N ILE A 120 -23.00 -4.97 -22.33
CA ILE A 120 -22.79 -4.22 -23.57
C ILE A 120 -23.59 -4.81 -24.75
N PRO A 121 -23.50 -6.13 -25.06
CA PRO A 121 -24.33 -6.70 -26.13
C PRO A 121 -25.84 -6.67 -25.80
N ALA A 122 -26.23 -6.80 -24.53
CA ALA A 122 -27.65 -6.72 -24.14
C ALA A 122 -28.25 -5.32 -24.36
N ILE A 123 -27.52 -4.25 -24.02
CA ILE A 123 -27.99 -2.87 -24.24
C ILE A 123 -28.08 -2.56 -25.75
N ALA A 124 -27.09 -2.98 -26.54
CA ALA A 124 -27.12 -2.81 -27.99
C ALA A 124 -28.33 -3.51 -28.63
N ALA A 125 -28.64 -4.74 -28.20
CA ALA A 125 -29.80 -5.49 -28.68
C ALA A 125 -31.14 -4.78 -28.33
N ILE A 126 -31.24 -4.20 -27.13
CA ILE A 126 -32.43 -3.44 -26.70
C ILE A 126 -32.63 -2.19 -27.58
N ILE A 127 -31.55 -1.45 -27.86
CA ILE A 127 -31.63 -0.23 -28.71
C ILE A 127 -32.06 -0.59 -30.14
N VAL A 128 -31.47 -1.64 -30.73
CA VAL A 128 -31.82 -2.10 -32.08
C VAL A 128 -33.28 -2.57 -32.14
N ALA A 129 -33.76 -3.30 -31.13
CA ALA A 129 -35.15 -3.74 -31.06
C ALA A 129 -36.13 -2.56 -30.96
N LEU A 130 -35.79 -1.52 -30.19
CA LEU A 130 -36.60 -0.30 -30.10
C LEU A 130 -36.64 0.47 -31.42
N MET A 131 -35.50 0.61 -32.11
CA MET A 131 -35.45 1.23 -33.44
C MET A 131 -36.22 0.44 -34.50
N TYR A 132 -36.14 -0.90 -34.47
CA TYR A 132 -36.90 -1.74 -35.39
C TYR A 132 -38.40 -1.66 -35.09
N ARG A 133 -38.79 -1.63 -33.82
CA ARG A 133 -40.20 -1.49 -33.40
C ARG A 133 -40.76 -0.13 -33.82
N SER A 134 -40.00 0.96 -33.73
CA SER A 134 -40.46 2.26 -34.21
C SER A 134 -40.62 2.26 -35.73
N TYR A 135 -39.63 1.74 -36.45
CA TYR A 135 -39.67 1.66 -37.92
C TYR A 135 -40.81 0.78 -38.45
N MET A 136 -41.12 -0.32 -37.77
CA MET A 136 -42.18 -1.25 -38.18
C MET A 136 -43.60 -0.82 -37.75
N SER A 137 -43.72 0.24 -36.97
CA SER A 137 -45.01 0.81 -36.55
C SER A 137 -45.47 1.95 -37.47
N GLU A 138 -44.70 2.25 -38.52
CA GLU A 138 -45.03 3.18 -39.62
C GLU A 138 -45.46 2.44 -40.89
#